data_AF-A0A944RC43-F1
#
_entry.id   AF-A0A944RC43-F1
#
_cell.length_a   1.000
_cell.length_b   1.000
_cell.length_c   1.000
_cell.angle_alpha   90.00
_cell.angle_beta   90.00
_cell.angle_gamma   90.00
#
_symmetry.space_group_name_H-M   'P 1'
#
loop_
_entity.id
_entity.type
_entity.pdbx_description
1 polymer ?
#
loop_
_entity_poly.entity_id
_entity_poly.type
_entity_poly.pdbx_seq_one_letter_code
_entity_poly.pdbx_strand_id
1 'polypeptide(L)'
;MNSKARKNPLYVVTNNGKDVERVRSLWDALVKKFGIGPLVEFINIMLQQLFALVTSYPMLVAVNRYLNQLFEQLQGLFALMPTRSS
;
A
#
# COMPACT_ATOMS: atom_id res chain seq x y z
N MET A 1 29.59 17.72 2.88
CA MET A 1 28.81 18.28 1.77
C MET A 1 27.62 17.36 1.49
N ASN A 2 26.44 17.96 1.31
CA ASN A 2 25.10 17.38 1.40
C ASN A 2 24.76 16.49 0.19
N SER A 3 24.58 15.17 0.39
CA SER A 3 24.19 14.22 -0.66
C SER A 3 22.69 14.29 -0.93
N LYS A 4 22.25 15.33 -1.66
CA LYS A 4 20.93 15.33 -2.30
C LYS A 4 20.92 14.23 -3.36
N ALA A 5 20.48 13.03 -2.98
CA ALA A 5 20.24 11.93 -3.89
C ALA A 5 19.38 12.44 -5.05
N ARG A 6 19.97 12.46 -6.25
CA ARG A 6 19.32 12.82 -7.51
C ARG A 6 18.19 11.81 -7.72
N LYS A 7 16.97 12.14 -7.28
CA LYS A 7 15.78 11.29 -7.44
C LYS A 7 15.53 11.13 -8.93
N ASN A 8 15.98 10.02 -9.51
CA ASN A 8 15.64 9.66 -10.87
C ASN A 8 14.11 9.50 -10.93
N PRO A 9 13.38 10.33 -11.69
CA PRO A 9 11.92 10.23 -11.74
C PRO A 9 11.56 8.86 -12.31
N LEU A 10 10.81 8.09 -11.53
CA LEU A 10 10.29 6.80 -11.97
C LEU A 10 9.16 7.07 -12.96
N TYR A 11 9.10 6.29 -14.03
CA TYR A 11 8.02 6.36 -15.03
C TYR A 11 7.31 5.01 -15.07
N VAL A 12 5.98 5.05 -15.16
CA VAL A 12 5.17 3.85 -15.34
C VAL A 12 4.37 3.99 -16.63
N VAL A 13 4.28 2.89 -17.37
CA VAL A 13 3.48 2.81 -18.59
C VAL A 13 2.09 2.33 -18.18
N THR A 14 1.11 3.22 -18.24
CA THR A 14 -0.31 2.96 -17.98
C THR A 14 -1.04 2.68 -19.30
N ASN A 15 -2.19 2.01 -19.26
CA ASN A 15 -3.04 1.73 -20.43
C ASN A 15 -2.35 0.98 -21.60
N ASN A 16 -1.79 -0.21 -21.36
CA ASN A 16 -1.26 -1.09 -22.42
C ASN A 16 -0.25 -0.42 -23.38
N GLY A 17 0.61 0.48 -22.89
CA GLY A 17 1.64 1.10 -23.71
C GLY A 17 1.33 2.51 -24.22
N LYS A 18 0.14 3.06 -23.95
CA LYS A 18 -0.26 4.37 -24.50
C LYS A 18 0.22 5.56 -23.70
N ASP A 19 0.27 5.46 -22.37
CA ASP A 19 0.51 6.62 -21.51
C ASP A 19 1.74 6.39 -20.62
N VAL A 20 2.66 7.35 -20.61
CA VAL A 20 3.84 7.34 -19.74
C VAL A 20 3.67 8.38 -18.66
N GLU A 21 3.42 7.93 -17.43
CA GLU A 21 3.20 8.82 -16.30
C GLU A 21 4.42 8.88 -15.40
N ARG A 22 4.80 10.11 -15.00
CA ARG A 22 5.76 10.31 -13.90
C ARG A 22 5.13 9.83 -12.60
N VAL A 23 5.88 9.01 -11.88
CA VAL A 23 5.50 8.47 -10.58
C VAL A 23 6.50 8.90 -9.52
N ARG A 24 5.96 9.23 -8.35
CA ARG A 24 6.73 9.81 -7.24
C ARG A 24 7.43 8.72 -6.42
N SER A 25 6.95 7.49 -6.48
CA SER A 25 7.46 6.33 -5.74
C SER A 25 7.15 5.01 -6.46
N LEU A 26 7.83 3.93 -6.05
CA LEU A 26 7.54 2.58 -6.54
C LEU A 26 6.11 2.13 -6.22
N TRP A 27 5.54 2.59 -5.10
CA TRP A 27 4.15 2.33 -4.74
C TRP A 27 3.17 3.00 -5.71
N ASP A 28 3.42 4.27 -6.04
CA ASP A 28 2.66 5.05 -7.03
C ASP A 28 2.73 4.38 -8.42
N ALA A 29 3.89 3.84 -8.78
CA ALA A 29 4.06 3.03 -9.98
C ALA A 29 3.19 1.76 -9.97
N LEU A 30 3.14 1.02 -8.86
CA LEU A 30 2.33 -0.19 -8.74
C LEU A 30 0.83 0.13 -8.82
N VAL A 31 0.36 1.10 -8.04
CA VAL A 31 -1.06 1.49 -8.01
C VAL A 31 -1.54 1.90 -9.41
N LYS A 32 -0.74 2.69 -10.13
CA LYS A 32 -1.08 3.10 -11.50
C LYS A 32 -0.98 1.95 -12.51
N LYS A 33 0.06 1.11 -12.42
CA LYS A 33 0.25 -0.03 -13.32
C LYS A 33 -0.90 -1.03 -13.26
N PHE A 34 -1.43 -1.27 -12.07
CA PHE A 34 -2.54 -2.20 -11.84
C PHE A 34 -3.92 -1.52 -11.90
N GLY A 35 -3.99 -0.22 -12.23
CA GLY A 35 -5.25 0.53 -12.32
C GLY A 35 -6.03 0.62 -11.01
N ILE A 36 -5.37 0.39 -9.87
CA ILE A 36 -5.99 0.29 -8.55
C ILE A 36 -6.25 1.67 -7.92
N GLY A 37 -5.97 2.77 -8.62
CA GLY A 37 -6.14 4.14 -8.11
C GLY A 37 -7.49 4.37 -7.43
N PRO A 38 -8.63 4.11 -8.10
CA PRO A 38 -9.96 4.28 -7.52
C PRO A 38 -10.21 3.38 -6.29
N LEU A 39 -9.68 2.16 -6.31
CA LEU A 39 -9.77 1.19 -5.22
C LEU A 39 -8.94 1.62 -4.00
N VAL A 40 -7.74 2.15 -4.21
CA VAL A 40 -6.89 2.69 -3.14
C VAL A 40 -7.54 3.91 -2.51
N GLU A 41 -8.15 4.79 -3.31
CA GLU A 41 -8.90 5.94 -2.82
C GLU A 41 -10.12 5.53 -1.99
N PHE A 42 -10.88 4.54 -2.47
CA PHE A 42 -11.97 3.93 -1.71
C PHE A 42 -11.50 3.33 -0.37
N ILE A 43 -10.41 2.56 -0.37
CA ILE A 43 -9.82 1.98 0.84
C ILE A 43 -9.37 3.10 1.81
N ASN A 44 -8.74 4.16 1.31
CA ASN A 44 -8.35 5.30 2.14
C ASN A 44 -9.54 5.96 2.81
N ILE A 45 -10.64 6.20 2.09
CA ILE A 45 -11.86 6.78 2.66
C ILE A 45 -12.43 5.87 3.74
N MET A 46 -12.51 4.56 3.49
CA MET A 46 -12.97 3.58 4.46
C MET A 46 -12.11 3.55 5.72
N LEU A 47 -10.78 3.53 5.57
CA LEU A 47 -9.86 3.57 6.70
C LEU A 47 -9.96 4.88 7.48
N GLN A 48 -10.09 6.02 6.80
CA GLN A 48 -10.28 7.32 7.45
C GLN A 48 -11.55 7.35 8.29
N GLN A 49 -12.67 6.80 7.80
CA GLN A 49 -13.91 6.70 8.57
C GLN A 49 -13.76 5.77 9.77
N LEU A 50 -13.08 4.64 9.59
CA LEU A 50 -12.80 3.68 10.66
C LEU A 50 -11.93 4.29 11.77
N PHE A 51 -10.90 5.06 11.39
CA PHE A 51 -10.06 5.79 12.34
C PHE A 51 -10.75 7.02 12.92
N ALA A 52 -11.68 7.67 12.22
CA ALA A 52 -12.49 8.75 12.78
C ALA A 52 -13.36 8.29 13.96
N LEU A 53 -13.76 7.01 13.97
CA LEU A 53 -14.45 6.39 15.11
C LEU A 53 -13.52 6.06 16.27
N VAL A 54 -12.21 5.99 16.05
CA VAL A 54 -11.20 5.76 17.09
C VAL A 54 -10.91 7.06 17.81
N THR A 55 -11.75 7.38 18.79
CA THR A 55 -11.67 8.62 19.57
C THR A 55 -10.74 8.53 20.78
N SER A 56 -10.27 7.34 21.13
CA SER A 56 -9.49 7.11 22.35
C SER A 56 -8.32 6.15 22.13
N TYR A 57 -7.26 6.35 22.90
CA TYR A 57 -6.07 5.50 22.89
C TYR A 57 -6.37 4.02 23.18
N PRO A 58 -7.26 3.65 24.13
CA PRO A 58 -7.65 2.26 24.34
C PRO A 58 -8.31 1.61 23.11
N MET A 59 -9.16 2.35 22.37
CA MET A 59 -9.72 1.84 21.13
C MET A 59 -8.66 1.63 20.06
N LEU A 60 -7.68 2.54 19.97
CA LEU A 60 -6.57 2.38 19.04
C LEU A 60 -5.78 1.11 19.35
N VAL A 61 -5.51 0.82 20.63
CA VAL A 61 -4.84 -0.42 21.06
C VAL A 61 -5.65 -1.66 20.68
N ALA A 62 -6.98 -1.63 20.82
CA ALA A 62 -7.85 -2.74 20.41
C ALA A 62 -7.79 -2.99 18.89
N VAL A 63 -7.86 -1.92 18.09
CA VAL A 63 -7.70 -2.01 16.62
C VAL A 63 -6.32 -2.55 16.27
N ASN A 64 -5.27 -2.08 16.93
CA ASN A 64 -3.90 -2.53 16.67
C ASN A 64 -3.72 -4.02 16.97
N ARG A 65 -4.32 -4.52 18.06
CA ARG A 65 -4.33 -5.96 18.38
C ARG A 65 -5.04 -6.76 17.30
N TYR A 66 -6.19 -6.28 16.82
CA TYR A 66 -6.92 -6.93 15.74
C TYR A 66 -6.12 -6.97 14.42
N LEU A 67 -5.47 -5.85 14.06
CA LEU A 67 -4.59 -5.80 12.90
C LEU A 67 -3.40 -6.75 13.02
N ASN A 68 -2.76 -6.82 14.20
CA ASN A 68 -1.67 -7.77 14.44
C ASN A 68 -2.13 -9.22 14.25
N GLN A 69 -3.31 -9.58 14.75
CA GLN A 69 -3.86 -10.92 14.58
C GLN A 69 -4.18 -11.24 13.10
N LEU A 70 -4.70 -10.26 12.35
CA LEU A 70 -4.88 -10.41 10.90
C LEU A 70 -3.54 -10.59 10.18
N PHE A 71 -2.50 -9.86 10.58
CA PHE A 71 -1.17 -10.03 9.99
C PHE A 71 -0.58 -11.40 10.31
N GLU A 72 -0.75 -11.92 11.51
CA GLU A 72 -0.32 -13.28 11.87
C GLU A 72 -1.04 -14.34 11.02
N GLN A 73 -2.35 -14.19 10.81
CA GLN A 73 -3.12 -15.07 9.94
C GLN A 73 -2.67 -14.99 8.49
N LEU A 74 -2.44 -13.77 7.97
CA LEU A 74 -1.93 -13.56 6.63
C LEU A 74 -0.53 -14.14 6.47
N GLN A 75 0.36 -13.97 7.45
CA GLN A 75 1.69 -14.57 7.44
C GLN A 75 1.61 -16.09 7.46
N GLY A 76 0.71 -16.69 8.24
CA GLY A 76 0.44 -18.12 8.20
C GLY A 76 -0.02 -18.58 6.81
N LEU A 77 -0.88 -17.80 6.16
CA LEU A 77 -1.38 -18.07 4.81
C LEU A 77 -0.30 -17.91 3.73
N PHE A 78 0.58 -16.90 3.87
CA PHE A 78 1.75 -16.70 3.02
C PHE A 78 2.84 -17.76 3.24
N ALA A 79 3.00 -18.24 4.47
CA ALA A 79 3.92 -19.33 4.79
C ALA A 79 3.43 -20.69 4.24
N LEU A 80 2.11 -20.85 4.09
CA LEU A 80 1.50 -22.02 3.44
C LEU A 80 1.50 -21.93 1.91
N MET A 81 1.72 -20.75 1.32
CA MET A 81 2.02 -20.65 -0.11
C MET A 81 3.49 -21.04 -0.34
N PRO A 82 3.80 -22.13 -1.08
CA PRO A 82 5.17 -22.42 -1.43
C PRO A 82 5.69 -21.25 -2.25
N THR A 83 6.65 -20.50 -1.71
CA THR A 83 7.44 -19.57 -2.49
C THR A 83 8.07 -20.41 -3.60
N ARG A 84 7.58 -20.25 -4.84
CA ARG A 84 8.24 -20.80 -6.01
C ARG A 84 9.60 -20.12 -6.06
N SER A 85 10.60 -20.83 -5.54
CA SER A 85 12.00 -20.47 -5.69
C SER A 85 12.29 -20.37 -7.18
N SER A 86 12.79 -19.21 -7.59
CA SER A 86 13.41 -18.97 -8.88
C SER A 86 14.61 -18.08 -8.61
#